data_AF-A0A4W6FSC4-F1
#
_entry.id   AF-A0A4W6FSC4-F1
#
_cell.length_a   1.000
_cell.length_b   1.000
_cell.length_c   1.000
_cell.angle_alpha   90.00
_cell.angle_beta   90.00
_cell.angle_gamma   90.00
#
_symmetry.space_group_name_H-M   'P 1'
#
loop_
_entity.id
_entity.type
_entity.pdbx_description
1 polymer ?
#
loop_
_entity_poly.entity_id
_entity_poly.type
_entity_poly.pdbx_seq_one_letter_code
_entity_poly.pdbx_strand_id
1 'polypeptide(L)'
;AGFETLNATLSSASEPCKEDSNRTLDACYTTEQRGVILQVLNNASPSDLADVKLLRGRKSLNIVEYRTKNGPFKTLESVVNVPLLKHKSAVKIFNSILNPVKKERKVRIQLAKFIRPEIDRSWLEDANSIVSLTCGTNKIAWAHVERGMTLLDWQQMECPNFLRGTYMASAYLNDVSAAVSLLPSADFYIIEKSSISVHNTALFPIMAHMRVVEAMLFALLEPKNVMPEANIPPRCERAILSSASECIKTMYKNIFLIFYTKHALLELQLFFFVVSVW
;
A
#
# COMPACT_ATOMS: atom_id res chain seq x y z
N ALA A 1 24.64 -26.88 7.65
CA ALA A 1 23.46 -27.76 7.51
C ALA A 1 22.59 -27.54 8.73
N GLY A 2 21.51 -26.75 8.73
CA GLY A 2 20.63 -26.28 7.67
C GLY A 2 19.21 -26.59 8.17
N PHE A 3 18.45 -25.56 8.54
CA PHE A 3 17.23 -25.51 9.37
C PHE A 3 16.02 -26.39 8.96
N GLU A 4 16.20 -27.36 8.06
CA GLU A 4 15.11 -28.05 7.35
C GLU A 4 14.60 -29.32 8.05
N THR A 5 15.38 -29.94 8.94
CA THR A 5 15.07 -31.29 9.44
C THR A 5 14.12 -31.36 10.64
N LEU A 6 13.65 -30.24 11.20
CA LEU A 6 12.80 -30.24 12.40
C LEU A 6 11.30 -30.05 12.12
N ASN A 7 10.90 -29.81 10.87
CA ASN A 7 9.51 -29.54 10.51
C ASN A 7 8.60 -30.79 10.46
N ALA A 8 9.14 -32.00 10.62
CA ALA A 8 8.39 -33.24 10.36
C ALA A 8 7.69 -33.87 11.57
N THR A 9 7.92 -33.42 12.81
CA THR A 9 7.48 -34.22 13.99
C THR A 9 6.49 -33.55 14.94
N LEU A 10 6.01 -32.33 14.68
CA LEU A 10 5.08 -31.63 15.60
C LEU A 10 3.67 -31.45 15.02
N SER A 11 3.16 -32.49 14.35
CA SER A 11 1.74 -32.59 13.97
C SER A 11 0.91 -33.33 15.04
N SER A 12 1.04 -32.92 16.30
CA SER A 12 0.07 -33.27 17.35
C SER A 12 -0.46 -31.98 17.96
N ALA A 13 -1.67 -31.60 17.54
CA ALA A 13 -2.35 -30.39 17.98
C ALA A 13 -2.50 -30.37 19.51
N SER A 14 -1.80 -29.44 20.17
CA SER A 14 -2.12 -29.00 21.54
C SER A 14 -2.73 -27.60 21.47
N GLU A 15 -3.83 -27.41 22.18
CA GLU A 15 -4.56 -26.14 22.21
C GLU A 15 -3.65 -25.00 22.71
N PRO A 16 -3.70 -23.80 22.10
CA PRO A 16 -2.96 -22.65 22.58
C PRO A 16 -3.43 -22.27 23.98
N CYS A 17 -2.47 -21.96 24.87
CA CYS A 17 -2.80 -21.71 26.27
C CYS A 17 -3.73 -20.48 26.41
N LYS A 18 -4.84 -20.66 27.14
CA LYS A 18 -5.88 -19.62 27.36
C LYS A 18 -5.37 -18.55 28.33
N GLU A 19 -5.89 -17.32 28.20
CA GLU A 19 -5.55 -16.15 29.01
C GLU A 19 -6.05 -16.27 30.48
N ASP A 20 -5.70 -17.33 31.20
CA ASP A 20 -6.04 -17.48 32.64
C ASP A 20 -4.92 -16.91 33.50
N SER A 21 -5.24 -15.88 34.29
CA SER A 21 -4.28 -15.04 35.02
C SER A 21 -3.61 -15.68 36.25
N ASN A 22 -3.94 -16.93 36.59
CA ASN A 22 -3.45 -17.61 37.81
C ASN A 22 -2.48 -18.76 37.57
N ARG A 23 -2.08 -19.06 36.32
CA ARG A 23 -1.11 -20.12 36.01
C ARG A 23 0.27 -19.54 35.71
N THR A 24 1.30 -20.25 36.18
CA THR A 24 2.70 -19.95 35.83
C THR A 24 2.93 -20.19 34.35
N LEU A 25 3.84 -19.44 33.72
CA LEU A 25 4.07 -19.56 32.28
C LEU A 25 4.62 -20.93 31.90
N ASP A 26 5.43 -21.55 32.74
CA ASP A 26 5.97 -22.88 32.54
C ASP A 26 4.88 -23.97 32.60
N ALA A 27 3.79 -23.77 33.35
CA ALA A 27 2.67 -24.72 33.40
C ALA A 27 1.75 -24.61 32.17
N CYS A 28 1.88 -23.54 31.40
CA CYS A 28 1.07 -23.26 30.22
C CYS A 28 1.58 -23.95 28.93
N TYR A 29 2.78 -24.54 28.96
CA TYR A 29 3.41 -25.14 27.78
C TYR A 29 4.04 -26.49 28.12
N THR A 30 4.07 -27.42 27.15
CA THR A 30 4.77 -28.70 27.32
C THR A 30 6.28 -28.47 27.43
N THR A 31 7.03 -29.47 27.92
CA THR A 31 8.50 -29.38 28.04
C THR A 31 9.17 -29.11 26.69
N GLU A 32 8.65 -29.70 25.62
CA GLU A 32 9.14 -29.54 24.26
C GLU A 32 8.87 -28.11 23.76
N GLN A 33 7.65 -27.61 23.98
CA GLN A 33 7.27 -26.23 23.63
C GLN A 33 8.12 -25.20 24.37
N ARG A 34 8.35 -25.41 25.66
CA ARG A 34 9.25 -24.57 26.48
C ARG A 34 10.66 -24.55 25.91
N GLY A 35 11.19 -25.71 25.55
CA GLY A 35 12.50 -25.84 24.91
C GLY A 35 12.61 -25.01 23.65
N VAL A 36 11.63 -25.11 22.73
CA VAL A 36 11.60 -24.34 21.48
C VAL A 36 11.56 -22.84 21.75
N ILE A 37 10.68 -22.39 22.66
CA ILE A 37 10.54 -20.96 22.98
C ILE A 37 11.86 -20.42 23.56
N LEU A 38 12.44 -21.10 24.54
CA LEU A 38 13.69 -20.68 25.18
C LEU A 38 14.87 -20.69 24.18
N GLN A 39 14.93 -21.67 23.29
CA GLN A 39 15.95 -21.74 22.26
C GLN A 39 15.89 -20.52 21.33
N VAL A 40 14.69 -20.13 20.88
CA VAL A 40 14.50 -18.94 20.05
C VAL A 40 14.88 -17.68 20.83
N LEU A 41 14.39 -17.51 22.05
CA LEU A 41 14.66 -16.31 22.86
C LEU A 41 16.12 -16.14 23.26
N ASN A 42 16.87 -17.24 23.43
CA ASN A 42 18.28 -17.21 23.82
C ASN A 42 19.23 -17.05 22.63
N ASN A 43 18.87 -17.55 21.45
CA ASN A 43 19.81 -17.62 20.31
C ASN A 43 19.49 -16.64 19.18
N ALA A 44 18.24 -16.19 19.03
CA ALA A 44 17.85 -15.32 17.91
C ALA A 44 18.51 -13.93 18.01
N SER A 45 18.86 -13.34 16.86
CA SER A 45 19.36 -11.97 16.77
C SER A 45 18.22 -10.94 16.97
N PRO A 46 18.52 -9.65 17.20
CA PRO A 46 17.49 -8.62 17.28
C PRO A 46 16.58 -8.54 16.04
N SER A 47 17.13 -8.79 14.85
CA SER A 47 16.38 -8.83 13.59
C SER A 47 15.47 -10.06 13.50
N ASP A 48 15.97 -11.23 13.90
CA ASP A 48 15.18 -12.48 13.89
C ASP A 48 14.04 -12.42 14.92
N LEU A 49 14.28 -11.81 16.08
CA LEU A 49 13.23 -11.56 17.07
C LEU A 49 12.19 -10.56 16.54
N ALA A 50 12.61 -9.52 15.81
CA ALA A 50 11.69 -8.54 15.22
C ALA A 50 10.79 -9.12 14.12
N ASP A 51 11.10 -10.31 13.60
CA ASP A 51 10.21 -11.00 12.66
C ASP A 51 8.92 -11.51 13.31
N VAL A 52 8.94 -11.72 14.63
CA VAL A 52 7.75 -11.93 15.46
C VAL A 52 7.08 -10.58 15.68
N LYS A 53 5.86 -10.39 15.13
CA LYS A 53 5.12 -9.11 15.14
C LYS A 53 5.10 -8.43 16.52
N LEU A 54 4.97 -9.21 17.58
CA LEU A 54 4.83 -8.73 18.96
C LEU A 54 6.17 -8.38 19.64
N LEU A 55 7.30 -8.69 19.01
CA LEU A 55 8.66 -8.43 19.49
C LEU A 55 9.37 -7.29 18.73
N ARG A 56 8.71 -6.66 17.76
CA ARG A 56 9.28 -5.52 17.01
C ARG A 56 9.68 -4.34 17.90
N GLY A 57 10.68 -3.59 17.44
CA GLY A 57 11.14 -2.36 18.07
C GLY A 57 11.87 -2.62 19.38
N ARG A 58 11.55 -1.85 20.43
CA ARG A 58 12.27 -1.91 21.71
C ARG A 58 12.22 -3.29 22.40
N LYS A 59 11.21 -4.13 22.13
CA LYS A 59 11.08 -5.44 22.79
C LYS A 59 12.17 -6.44 22.39
N SER A 60 12.53 -6.53 21.10
CA SER A 60 13.62 -7.41 20.65
C SER A 60 14.96 -6.98 21.22
N LEU A 61 15.22 -5.66 21.25
CA LEU A 61 16.42 -5.09 21.87
C LEU A 61 16.48 -5.41 23.37
N ASN A 62 15.38 -5.21 24.10
CA ASN A 62 15.32 -5.48 25.54
C ASN A 62 15.57 -6.96 25.88
N ILE A 63 15.11 -7.90 25.04
CA ILE A 63 15.38 -9.34 25.22
C ILE A 63 16.88 -9.62 25.13
N VAL A 64 17.54 -9.10 24.08
CA VAL A 64 18.97 -9.30 23.84
C VAL A 64 19.81 -8.63 24.93
N GLU A 65 19.43 -7.42 25.34
CA GLU A 65 20.08 -6.70 26.43
C GLU A 65 19.94 -7.44 27.77
N TYR A 66 18.72 -7.91 28.08
CA TYR A 66 18.46 -8.63 29.33
C TYR A 66 19.25 -9.93 29.41
N ARG A 67 19.26 -10.76 28.36
CA ARG A 67 20.00 -12.03 28.36
C ARG A 67 21.53 -11.83 28.34
N THR A 68 22.00 -10.73 27.75
CA THR A 68 23.43 -10.35 27.81
C THR A 68 23.84 -9.98 29.24
N LYS A 69 22.95 -9.32 30.01
CA LYS A 69 23.24 -8.88 31.39
C LYS A 69 23.00 -9.96 32.45
N ASN A 70 21.97 -10.79 32.30
CA ASN A 70 21.51 -11.74 33.32
C ASN A 70 21.78 -13.21 32.96
N GLY A 71 22.40 -13.45 31.79
CA GLY A 71 22.56 -14.79 31.22
C GLY A 71 21.30 -15.27 30.49
N PRO A 72 21.38 -16.46 29.86
CA PRO A 72 20.27 -17.03 29.10
C PRO A 72 19.06 -17.32 30.00
N PHE A 73 17.86 -17.17 29.45
CA PHE A 73 16.60 -17.53 30.11
C PHE A 73 16.58 -19.03 30.38
N LYS A 74 16.32 -19.40 31.64
CA LYS A 74 16.21 -20.81 32.08
C LYS A 74 14.76 -21.29 32.14
N THR A 75 13.83 -20.38 32.39
CA THR A 75 12.39 -20.66 32.54
C THR A 75 11.58 -19.59 31.81
N LEU A 76 10.33 -19.89 31.44
CA LEU A 76 9.49 -18.90 30.76
C LEU A 76 9.10 -17.73 31.68
N GLU A 77 9.06 -17.93 33.00
CA GLU A 77 8.81 -16.90 34.00
C GLU A 77 9.86 -15.80 33.96
N SER A 78 11.13 -16.18 33.71
CA SER A 78 12.23 -15.23 33.66
C SER A 78 12.08 -14.20 32.53
N VAL A 79 11.28 -14.51 31.50
CA VAL A 79 10.98 -13.58 30.39
C VAL A 79 10.12 -12.39 30.87
N VAL A 80 9.34 -12.56 31.93
CA VAL A 80 8.47 -11.48 32.47
C VAL A 80 9.27 -10.36 33.14
N ASN A 81 10.52 -10.65 33.50
CA ASN A 81 11.46 -9.67 34.06
C ASN A 81 12.03 -8.73 32.99
N VAL A 82 11.85 -9.05 31.70
CA VAL A 82 12.29 -8.18 30.61
C VAL A 82 11.37 -6.96 30.51
N PRO A 83 11.90 -5.74 30.43
CA PRO A 83 11.08 -4.55 30.29
C PRO A 83 10.14 -4.64 29.07
N LEU A 84 8.87 -4.25 29.27
CA LEU A 84 7.78 -4.29 28.28
C LEU A 84 7.25 -5.70 27.91
N LEU A 85 7.69 -6.75 28.60
CA LEU A 85 7.20 -8.12 28.41
C LEU A 85 6.46 -8.60 29.66
N LYS A 86 5.20 -8.21 29.79
CA LYS A 86 4.32 -8.69 30.87
C LYS A 86 3.70 -10.05 30.50
N HIS A 87 3.22 -10.79 31.49
CA HIS A 87 2.66 -12.15 31.35
C HIS A 87 1.71 -12.30 30.14
N LYS A 88 0.69 -11.44 30.02
CA LYS A 88 -0.24 -11.43 28.87
C LYS A 88 0.46 -11.23 27.51
N SER A 89 1.49 -10.39 27.45
CA SER A 89 2.29 -10.19 26.23
C SER A 89 3.17 -11.41 25.95
N ALA A 90 3.77 -12.00 26.98
CA ALA A 90 4.64 -13.16 26.88
C ALA A 90 3.88 -14.37 26.31
N VAL A 91 2.67 -14.66 26.82
CA VAL A 91 1.80 -15.74 26.30
C VAL A 91 1.55 -15.57 24.80
N LYS A 92 1.19 -14.36 24.34
CA LYS A 92 0.94 -14.09 22.92
C LYS A 92 2.20 -14.26 22.06
N ILE A 93 3.36 -13.90 22.59
CA ILE A 93 4.65 -14.07 21.91
C ILE A 93 5.00 -15.54 21.79
N PHE A 94 4.87 -16.31 22.87
CA PHE A 94 5.17 -17.74 22.91
C PHE A 94 4.28 -18.51 21.93
N ASN A 95 2.98 -18.24 21.94
CA ASN A 95 2.05 -18.81 20.96
C ASN A 95 2.41 -18.45 19.52
N SER A 96 2.93 -17.24 19.28
CA SER A 96 3.39 -16.81 17.95
C SER A 96 4.73 -17.44 17.54
N ILE A 97 5.59 -17.83 18.49
CA ILE A 97 6.84 -18.54 18.22
C ILE A 97 6.53 -20.01 17.88
N LEU A 98 5.60 -20.63 18.61
CA LEU A 98 5.18 -22.02 18.37
C LEU A 98 4.37 -22.18 17.08
N ASN A 99 3.59 -21.16 16.72
CA ASN A 99 2.79 -21.13 15.50
C ASN A 99 3.24 -19.98 14.59
N PRO A 100 4.42 -20.10 13.94
CA PRO A 100 4.85 -19.08 12.99
C PRO A 100 3.87 -19.07 11.83
N VAL A 101 3.09 -18.01 11.70
CA VAL A 101 2.19 -17.82 10.55
C VAL A 101 3.08 -17.85 9.30
N LYS A 102 2.97 -18.92 8.50
CA LYS A 102 3.67 -19.06 7.22
C LYS A 102 3.37 -17.81 6.38
N LYS A 103 4.36 -16.93 6.25
CA LYS A 103 4.24 -15.71 5.46
C LYS A 103 4.29 -16.08 3.98
N GLU A 104 3.19 -16.56 3.41
CA GLU A 104 2.84 -16.01 2.10
C GLU A 104 2.53 -14.54 2.37
N ARG A 105 3.39 -13.63 1.92
CA ARG A 105 3.09 -12.20 1.90
C ARG A 105 1.97 -11.95 0.89
N LYS A 106 0.76 -12.45 1.14
CA LYS A 106 -0.45 -11.85 0.62
C LYS A 106 -0.64 -10.58 1.41
N VAL A 107 0.09 -9.53 0.99
CA VAL A 107 -0.28 -8.17 1.35
C VAL A 107 -1.67 -8.00 0.74
N ARG A 108 -2.70 -8.28 1.52
CA ARG A 108 -4.09 -7.98 1.19
C ARG A 108 -4.20 -6.47 1.32
N ILE A 109 -3.52 -5.73 0.44
CA ILE A 109 -3.74 -4.31 0.23
C ILE A 109 -5.23 -4.25 -0.07
N GLN A 110 -5.99 -3.59 0.79
CA GLN A 110 -7.39 -3.29 0.52
C GLN A 110 -7.37 -2.29 -0.63
N LEU A 111 -7.20 -2.80 -1.85
CA LEU A 111 -7.16 -2.05 -3.09
C LEU A 111 -8.41 -1.18 -3.24
N ALA A 112 -9.54 -1.65 -2.69
CA ALA A 112 -10.80 -0.91 -2.55
C ALA A 112 -10.71 0.43 -1.81
N LYS A 113 -9.68 0.69 -0.99
CA LYS A 113 -9.50 2.02 -0.34
C LYS A 113 -8.93 3.08 -1.29
N PHE A 114 -8.36 2.63 -2.40
CA PHE A 114 -7.41 3.34 -3.25
C PHE A 114 -7.90 3.44 -4.71
N ILE A 115 -9.02 2.79 -5.02
CA ILE A 115 -9.66 2.81 -6.33
C ILE A 115 -11.11 3.21 -6.14
N ARG A 116 -11.58 4.19 -6.92
CA ARG A 116 -12.97 4.65 -6.89
C ARG A 116 -13.45 4.96 -8.31
N PRO A 117 -14.54 4.34 -8.79
CA PRO A 117 -15.45 3.44 -8.06
C PRO A 117 -14.80 2.12 -7.61
N GLU A 118 -15.47 1.36 -6.75
CA GLU A 118 -15.00 0.01 -6.40
C GLU A 118 -15.12 -0.88 -7.64
N ILE A 119 -14.08 -1.67 -7.92
CA ILE A 119 -13.97 -2.42 -9.16
C ILE A 119 -13.60 -3.84 -8.83
N ASP A 120 -14.23 -4.76 -9.55
CA ASP A 120 -13.96 -6.16 -9.42
C ASP A 120 -12.48 -6.44 -9.74
N ARG A 121 -11.87 -7.27 -8.90
CA ARG A 121 -10.47 -7.65 -9.07
C ARG A 121 -10.24 -8.40 -10.37
N SER A 122 -11.21 -9.19 -10.81
CA SER A 122 -11.13 -9.90 -12.09
C SER A 122 -10.84 -8.94 -13.25
N TRP A 123 -11.47 -7.75 -13.25
CA TRP A 123 -11.26 -6.76 -14.30
C TRP A 123 -9.86 -6.13 -14.25
N LEU A 124 -9.34 -5.92 -13.04
CA LEU A 124 -7.97 -5.44 -12.84
C LEU A 124 -6.95 -6.51 -13.24
N GLU A 125 -7.26 -7.78 -12.99
CA GLU A 125 -6.45 -8.93 -13.34
C GLU A 125 -6.46 -9.21 -14.86
N ASP A 126 -7.51 -8.81 -15.58
CA ASP A 126 -7.67 -8.99 -17.03
C ASP A 126 -7.13 -7.78 -17.86
N ALA A 127 -6.79 -6.66 -17.23
CA ALA A 127 -6.27 -5.46 -17.89
C ALA A 127 -4.92 -5.68 -18.60
N ASN A 128 -4.85 -5.36 -19.88
CA ASN A 128 -3.63 -5.44 -20.69
C ASN A 128 -2.89 -4.11 -20.81
N SER A 129 -3.59 -2.99 -20.78
CA SER A 129 -2.96 -1.67 -20.79
C SER A 129 -3.76 -0.61 -20.04
N ILE A 130 -3.05 0.40 -19.55
CA ILE A 130 -3.60 1.52 -18.80
C ILE A 130 -3.06 2.85 -19.34
N VAL A 131 -3.88 3.90 -19.28
CA VAL A 131 -3.43 5.28 -19.47
C VAL A 131 -3.52 5.99 -18.13
N SER A 132 -2.39 6.44 -17.60
CA SER A 132 -2.34 7.27 -16.39
C SER A 132 -2.32 8.74 -16.77
N LEU A 133 -3.26 9.53 -16.25
CA LEU A 133 -3.40 10.96 -16.46
C LEU A 133 -3.13 11.76 -15.18
N THR A 134 -2.42 12.86 -15.34
CA THR A 134 -2.24 13.90 -14.31
C THR A 134 -2.59 15.27 -14.91
N CYS A 135 -3.36 16.06 -14.16
CA CYS A 135 -3.66 17.45 -14.49
C CYS A 135 -2.77 18.37 -13.65
N GLY A 136 -2.06 19.28 -14.29
CA GLY A 136 -1.40 20.42 -13.67
C GLY A 136 -2.22 21.69 -13.83
N THR A 137 -1.68 22.83 -13.41
CA THR A 137 -2.35 24.14 -13.48
C THR A 137 -2.54 24.67 -14.90
N ASN A 138 -1.73 24.21 -15.86
CA ASN A 138 -1.78 24.64 -17.26
C ASN A 138 -1.54 23.51 -18.27
N LYS A 139 -1.45 22.25 -17.83
CA LYS A 139 -1.14 21.10 -18.69
C LYS A 139 -1.90 19.86 -18.28
N ILE A 140 -2.12 18.97 -19.24
CA ILE A 140 -2.48 17.57 -18.99
C ILE A 140 -1.32 16.71 -19.48
N ALA A 141 -0.88 15.75 -18.67
CA ALA A 141 0.12 14.77 -19.04
C ALA A 141 -0.46 13.36 -18.92
N TRP A 142 -0.01 12.45 -19.79
CA TRP A 142 -0.41 11.06 -19.72
C TRP A 142 0.73 10.11 -20.08
N ALA A 143 0.63 8.88 -19.56
CA ALA A 143 1.51 7.77 -19.88
C ALA A 143 0.67 6.51 -20.18
N HIS A 144 0.93 5.88 -21.32
CA HIS A 144 0.33 4.60 -21.71
C HIS A 144 1.29 3.47 -21.37
N VAL A 145 0.83 2.55 -20.53
CA VAL A 145 1.65 1.48 -19.97
C VAL A 145 0.95 0.14 -20.19
N GLU A 146 1.71 -0.85 -20.64
CA GLU A 146 1.23 -2.22 -20.79
C GLU A 146 1.40 -3.02 -19.48
N ARG A 147 0.65 -4.13 -19.34
CA ARG A 147 0.76 -5.12 -18.26
C ARG A 147 2.22 -5.56 -17.99
N GLY A 148 3.04 -5.63 -19.04
CA GLY A 148 4.47 -5.94 -18.93
C GLY A 148 5.33 -4.86 -18.28
N MET A 149 4.73 -3.76 -17.80
CA MET A 149 5.42 -2.55 -17.31
C MET A 149 6.21 -1.81 -18.39
N THR A 150 5.84 -2.02 -19.65
CA THR A 150 6.43 -1.34 -20.80
C THR A 150 5.72 -0.01 -21.02
N LEU A 151 6.48 1.08 -21.09
CA LEU A 151 5.97 2.39 -21.47
C LEU A 151 5.80 2.45 -23.00
N LEU A 152 4.56 2.55 -23.46
CA LEU A 152 4.21 2.60 -24.88
C LEU A 152 4.21 4.03 -25.42
N ASP A 153 3.64 4.96 -24.66
CA ASP A 153 3.56 6.36 -25.02
C ASP A 153 3.64 7.24 -23.77
N TRP A 154 4.18 8.45 -23.92
CA TRP A 154 4.21 9.45 -22.88
C TRP A 154 4.28 10.84 -23.50
N GLN A 155 3.24 11.62 -23.25
CA GLN A 155 3.11 12.96 -23.77
C GLN A 155 2.53 13.91 -22.72
N GLN A 156 2.63 15.20 -23.03
CA GLN A 156 1.95 16.25 -22.31
C GLN A 156 1.40 17.26 -23.31
N MET A 157 0.34 17.95 -22.93
CA MET A 157 -0.32 18.96 -23.74
C MET A 157 -0.55 20.21 -22.90
N GLU A 158 -0.14 21.36 -23.43
CA GLU A 158 -0.49 22.66 -22.86
C GLU A 158 -1.99 22.91 -23.00
N CYS A 159 -2.60 23.45 -21.95
CA CYS A 159 -4.01 23.80 -21.87
C CYS A 159 -4.11 25.32 -21.60
N PRO A 160 -4.09 26.16 -22.65
CA PRO A 160 -3.94 27.61 -22.52
C PRO A 160 -5.11 28.31 -21.82
N ASN A 161 -6.25 27.63 -21.68
CA ASN A 161 -7.43 28.16 -21.00
C ASN A 161 -7.48 27.80 -19.51
N PHE A 162 -6.58 26.94 -19.03
CA PHE A 162 -6.56 26.53 -17.62
C PHE A 162 -6.05 27.66 -16.73
N LEU A 163 -6.79 27.90 -15.64
CA LEU A 163 -6.50 28.90 -14.60
C LEU A 163 -6.14 30.30 -15.16
N ARG A 164 -6.64 30.62 -16.35
CA ARG A 164 -6.34 31.88 -17.03
C ARG A 164 -7.53 32.81 -16.94
N GLY A 165 -7.42 33.83 -16.10
CA GLY A 165 -8.46 34.83 -15.91
C GLY A 165 -9.74 34.24 -15.32
N THR A 166 -10.89 34.62 -15.87
CA THR A 166 -12.20 34.13 -15.42
C THR A 166 -12.43 32.69 -15.86
N TYR A 167 -12.90 31.85 -14.95
CA TYR A 167 -13.30 30.49 -15.27
C TYR A 167 -14.41 30.45 -16.33
N MET A 168 -14.15 29.75 -17.44
CA MET A 168 -15.13 29.49 -18.49
C MET A 168 -15.17 28.00 -18.82
N ALA A 169 -16.31 27.35 -18.51
CA ALA A 169 -16.48 25.90 -18.68
C ALA A 169 -16.29 25.44 -20.14
N SER A 170 -16.77 26.22 -21.11
CA SER A 170 -16.61 25.92 -22.54
C SER A 170 -15.14 25.94 -22.98
N ALA A 171 -14.35 26.89 -22.47
CA ALA A 171 -12.94 27.00 -22.79
C ALA A 171 -12.13 25.82 -22.20
N TYR A 172 -12.45 25.42 -20.96
CA TYR A 172 -11.88 24.22 -20.36
C TYR A 172 -12.25 22.96 -21.15
N LEU A 173 -13.51 22.84 -21.57
CA LEU A 173 -13.99 21.69 -22.35
C LEU A 173 -13.23 21.54 -23.66
N ASN A 174 -12.91 22.65 -24.35
CA ASN A 174 -12.13 22.61 -25.59
C ASN A 174 -10.73 22.02 -25.36
N ASP A 175 -10.02 22.48 -24.33
CA ASP A 175 -8.68 21.98 -23.99
C ASP A 175 -8.73 20.51 -23.55
N VAL A 176 -9.68 20.14 -22.68
CA VAL A 176 -9.81 18.76 -22.22
C VAL A 176 -10.20 17.83 -23.38
N SER A 177 -11.11 18.25 -24.27
CA SER A 177 -11.51 17.45 -25.44
C SER A 177 -10.34 17.25 -26.41
N ALA A 178 -9.51 18.28 -26.61
CA ALA A 178 -8.29 18.15 -27.40
C ALA A 178 -7.33 17.12 -26.78
N ALA A 179 -7.14 17.15 -25.46
CA ALA A 179 -6.31 16.16 -24.76
C ALA A 179 -6.86 14.74 -24.96
N VAL A 180 -8.16 14.55 -24.71
CA VAL A 180 -8.83 13.25 -24.82
C VAL A 180 -8.71 12.67 -26.23
N SER A 181 -8.76 13.51 -27.26
CA SER A 181 -8.62 13.07 -28.66
C SER A 181 -7.26 12.48 -29.01
N LEU A 182 -6.23 12.78 -28.21
CA LEU A 182 -4.86 12.28 -28.39
C LEU A 182 -4.56 11.02 -27.56
N LEU A 183 -5.45 10.66 -26.62
CA LEU A 183 -5.20 9.54 -25.73
C LEU A 183 -5.31 8.21 -26.49
N PRO A 184 -4.36 7.29 -26.31
CA PRO A 184 -4.47 5.96 -26.88
C PRO A 184 -5.63 5.18 -26.24
N SER A 185 -6.11 4.16 -26.95
CA SER A 185 -7.09 3.22 -26.39
C SER A 185 -6.44 2.36 -25.31
N ALA A 186 -7.10 2.25 -24.16
CA ALA A 186 -6.67 1.40 -23.05
C ALA A 186 -7.87 0.81 -22.30
N ASP A 187 -7.59 -0.22 -21.49
CA ASP A 187 -8.62 -0.86 -20.66
C ASP A 187 -9.07 0.08 -19.53
N PHE A 188 -8.12 0.81 -18.96
CA PHE A 188 -8.37 1.79 -17.90
C PHE A 188 -7.70 3.14 -18.14
N TYR A 189 -8.44 4.20 -17.79
CA TYR A 189 -7.93 5.57 -17.74
C TYR A 189 -7.89 6.01 -16.29
N ILE A 190 -6.68 6.13 -15.76
CA ILE A 190 -6.42 6.40 -14.36
C ILE A 190 -6.22 7.90 -14.21
N ILE A 191 -7.04 8.57 -13.40
CA ILE A 191 -6.91 10.00 -13.13
C ILE A 191 -6.40 10.20 -11.71
N GLU A 192 -5.36 11.01 -11.54
CA GLU A 192 -4.85 11.38 -10.23
C GLU A 192 -5.88 12.19 -9.43
N LYS A 193 -6.24 11.69 -8.24
CA LYS A 193 -7.08 12.44 -7.30
C LYS A 193 -6.24 13.43 -6.50
N SER A 194 -6.49 14.71 -6.72
CA SER A 194 -5.89 15.79 -5.94
C SER A 194 -6.26 15.69 -4.45
N SER A 195 -5.27 15.82 -3.56
CA SER A 195 -5.41 15.80 -2.10
C SER A 195 -5.61 17.20 -1.47
N ILE A 196 -5.88 18.23 -2.28
CA ILE A 196 -6.05 19.60 -1.77
C ILE A 196 -7.26 19.65 -0.83
N SER A 197 -7.00 20.06 0.41
CA SER A 197 -8.00 20.14 1.47
C SER A 197 -9.01 21.26 1.21
N VAL A 198 -10.30 20.93 1.33
CA VAL A 198 -11.43 21.88 1.21
C VAL A 198 -11.35 23.01 2.24
N HIS A 199 -10.65 22.77 3.36
CA HIS A 199 -10.48 23.75 4.42
C HIS A 199 -9.44 24.83 4.11
N ASN A 200 -8.57 24.63 3.11
CA ASN A 200 -7.61 25.65 2.70
C ASN A 200 -8.22 26.54 1.60
N THR A 201 -8.86 27.62 2.02
CA THR A 201 -9.54 28.57 1.14
C THR A 201 -8.60 29.29 0.17
N ALA A 202 -7.31 29.44 0.51
CA ALA A 202 -6.33 30.05 -0.38
C ALA A 202 -6.07 29.21 -1.64
N LEU A 203 -6.22 27.88 -1.54
CA LEU A 203 -6.05 26.95 -2.67
C LEU A 203 -7.37 26.63 -3.37
N PHE A 204 -8.47 27.30 -3.00
CA PHE A 204 -9.79 27.04 -3.59
C PHE A 204 -9.80 27.15 -5.13
N PRO A 205 -9.18 28.16 -5.78
CA PRO A 205 -9.18 28.24 -7.24
C PRO A 205 -8.51 27.04 -7.91
N ILE A 206 -7.38 26.57 -7.35
CA ILE A 206 -6.63 25.42 -7.84
C ILE A 206 -7.46 24.15 -7.63
N MET A 207 -8.06 23.98 -6.45
CA MET A 207 -8.93 22.86 -6.14
C MET A 207 -10.12 22.80 -7.10
N ALA A 208 -10.83 23.92 -7.29
CA ALA A 208 -11.97 23.99 -8.20
C ALA A 208 -11.55 23.63 -9.63
N HIS A 209 -10.42 24.15 -10.11
CA HIS A 209 -9.85 23.79 -11.41
C HIS A 209 -9.59 22.27 -11.52
N MET A 210 -8.88 21.67 -10.56
CA MET A 210 -8.59 20.23 -10.58
C MET A 210 -9.88 19.40 -10.62
N ARG A 211 -10.90 19.78 -9.85
CA ARG A 211 -12.20 19.07 -9.81
C ARG A 211 -12.98 19.21 -11.10
N VAL A 212 -12.95 20.38 -11.73
CA VAL A 212 -13.62 20.58 -13.02
C VAL A 212 -12.96 19.73 -14.10
N VAL A 213 -11.62 19.74 -14.19
CA VAL A 213 -10.91 18.94 -15.20
C VAL A 213 -11.11 17.45 -14.95
N GLU A 214 -11.04 17.00 -13.69
CA GLU A 214 -11.38 15.63 -13.28
C GLU A 214 -12.78 15.23 -13.78
N ALA A 215 -13.79 16.08 -13.55
CA ALA A 215 -15.16 15.81 -13.96
C ALA A 215 -15.34 15.79 -15.50
N MET A 216 -14.66 16.67 -16.22
CA MET A 216 -14.71 16.69 -17.69
C MET A 216 -14.02 15.47 -18.29
N LEU A 217 -12.86 15.08 -17.77
CA LEU A 217 -12.16 13.86 -18.18
C LEU A 217 -13.04 12.63 -17.92
N PHE A 218 -13.69 12.57 -16.75
CA PHE A 218 -14.63 11.51 -16.41
C PHE A 218 -15.71 11.37 -17.49
N ALA A 219 -16.43 12.46 -17.76
CA ALA A 219 -17.55 12.46 -18.71
C ALA A 219 -17.14 12.18 -20.16
N LEU A 220 -15.93 12.58 -20.56
CA LEU A 220 -15.45 12.38 -21.94
C LEU A 220 -14.80 11.01 -22.17
N LEU A 221 -14.27 10.38 -21.13
CA LEU A 221 -13.66 9.05 -21.20
C LEU A 221 -14.65 7.92 -20.93
N GLU A 222 -15.83 8.25 -20.39
CA GLU A 222 -16.98 7.36 -20.37
C GLU A 222 -17.40 7.00 -21.81
N PRO A 223 -17.59 5.71 -22.12
CA PRO A 223 -17.99 5.31 -23.46
C PRO A 223 -19.38 5.88 -23.80
N LYS A 224 -19.52 6.46 -24.99
CA LYS A 224 -20.83 6.76 -25.58
C LYS A 224 -21.55 5.43 -25.83
N ASN A 225 -22.45 5.04 -24.92
CA ASN A 225 -23.41 3.94 -24.98
C ASN A 225 -23.39 3.12 -26.28
N VAL A 226 -22.84 1.90 -26.23
CA VAL A 226 -23.19 0.85 -27.19
C VAL A 226 -24.60 0.35 -26.82
N MET A 227 -25.48 0.26 -27.81
CA MET A 227 -26.85 -0.25 -27.71
C MET A 227 -26.96 -1.56 -26.91
N PRO A 228 -28.06 -1.79 -26.16
CA PRO A 228 -28.25 -3.00 -25.37
C PRO A 228 -28.69 -4.15 -26.29
N GLU A 229 -27.75 -4.97 -26.75
CA GLU A 229 -28.08 -6.31 -27.23
C GLU A 229 -28.06 -7.31 -26.06
N ALA A 230 -29.27 -7.78 -25.73
CA ALA A 230 -29.68 -9.00 -25.04
C ALA A 230 -28.80 -9.52 -23.86
N ASN A 231 -29.35 -9.38 -22.64
CA ASN A 231 -29.08 -10.23 -21.46
C ASN A 231 -27.62 -10.46 -21.05
N ILE A 232 -26.73 -9.55 -21.41
CA ILE A 232 -25.39 -9.47 -20.84
C ILE A 232 -25.36 -8.16 -20.03
N PRO A 233 -24.98 -8.18 -18.73
CA PRO A 233 -24.84 -6.94 -17.96
C PRO A 233 -23.90 -6.00 -18.72
N PRO A 234 -24.17 -4.69 -18.75
CA PRO A 234 -23.41 -3.74 -19.57
C PRO A 234 -21.91 -3.90 -19.30
N ARG A 235 -21.17 -4.33 -20.33
CA ARG A 235 -19.71 -4.27 -20.34
C ARG A 235 -19.32 -2.81 -20.44
N CYS A 236 -19.11 -2.13 -19.31
CA CYS A 236 -18.18 -0.99 -19.15
C CYS A 236 -18.43 -0.25 -17.82
N GLU A 237 -17.68 -0.61 -16.78
CA GLU A 237 -17.32 0.30 -15.69
C GLU A 237 -15.80 0.48 -15.70
N ARG A 238 -15.33 1.62 -16.22
CA ARG A 238 -13.90 1.94 -16.27
C ARG A 238 -13.44 2.50 -14.94
N ALA A 239 -12.28 2.01 -14.49
CA ALA A 239 -11.62 2.40 -13.26
C ALA A 239 -11.02 3.78 -13.26
N ILE A 240 -11.26 4.52 -12.18
CA ILE A 240 -10.43 5.66 -11.78
C ILE A 240 -9.77 5.33 -10.45
N LEU A 241 -8.45 5.43 -10.37
CA LEU A 241 -7.73 5.13 -9.13
C LEU A 241 -7.68 6.39 -8.27
N SER A 242 -8.47 6.45 -7.19
CA SER A 242 -8.29 7.47 -6.17
C SER A 242 -7.23 7.05 -5.15
N SER A 243 -5.96 7.38 -5.43
CA SER A 243 -4.75 7.11 -4.63
C SER A 243 -4.19 5.69 -4.79
N ALA A 244 -2.98 5.56 -5.33
CA ALA A 244 -2.31 4.31 -5.64
C ALA A 244 -2.00 3.40 -4.43
N SER A 245 -2.27 2.10 -4.57
CA SER A 245 -1.67 1.01 -3.77
C SER A 245 -0.14 1.07 -3.80
N GLU A 246 0.56 0.52 -2.81
CA GLU A 246 2.04 0.49 -2.75
C GLU A 246 2.69 -0.06 -4.03
N CYS A 247 2.06 -1.01 -4.74
CA CYS A 247 2.52 -1.52 -6.05
C CYS A 247 2.36 -0.50 -7.18
N ILE A 248 1.25 0.24 -7.18
CA ILE A 248 1.03 1.35 -8.12
C ILE A 248 1.93 2.53 -7.70
N LYS A 249 2.23 2.75 -6.42
CA LYS A 249 3.27 3.69 -5.98
C LYS A 249 4.68 3.24 -6.38
N THR A 250 4.95 1.95 -6.57
CA THR A 250 6.21 1.46 -7.14
C THR A 250 6.25 1.70 -8.65
N MET A 251 5.13 1.47 -9.35
CA MET A 251 4.95 1.80 -10.77
C MET A 251 5.06 3.31 -10.99
N TYR A 252 4.35 4.13 -10.21
CA TYR A 252 4.51 5.58 -10.12
C TYR A 252 5.89 5.96 -9.61
N LYS A 253 6.56 5.27 -8.68
CA LYS A 253 7.96 5.62 -8.32
C LYS A 253 8.89 5.43 -9.50
N ASN A 254 8.73 4.37 -10.29
CA ASN A 254 9.55 4.10 -11.46
C ASN A 254 9.21 5.04 -12.61
N ILE A 255 7.92 5.27 -12.87
CA ILE A 255 7.43 6.27 -13.81
C ILE A 255 7.90 7.67 -13.35
N PHE A 256 7.70 8.06 -12.11
CA PHE A 256 8.14 9.33 -11.51
C PHE A 256 9.67 9.47 -11.51
N LEU A 257 10.44 8.39 -11.35
CA LEU A 257 11.90 8.39 -11.56
C LEU A 257 12.22 8.73 -13.02
N ILE A 258 11.47 8.16 -13.97
CA ILE A 258 11.57 8.43 -15.41
C ILE A 258 11.15 9.90 -15.71
N PHE A 259 10.10 10.43 -15.07
CA PHE A 259 9.73 11.87 -15.07
C PHE A 259 10.84 12.77 -14.50
N TYR A 260 11.49 12.35 -13.42
CA TYR A 260 12.54 13.13 -12.73
C TYR A 260 13.86 13.19 -13.50
N THR A 261 14.18 12.14 -14.27
CA THR A 261 15.43 12.09 -15.05
C THR A 261 15.47 12.97 -16.30
N LYS A 262 14.32 13.49 -16.79
CA LYS A 262 14.28 14.30 -18.02
C LYS A 262 14.08 15.81 -17.84
N HIS A 263 13.75 16.30 -16.65
CA HIS A 263 13.71 17.75 -16.38
C HIS A 263 13.99 18.04 -14.89
N ALA A 264 15.25 18.30 -14.57
CA ALA A 264 15.63 18.77 -13.25
C ALA A 264 15.41 20.29 -13.11
N LEU A 265 15.14 20.71 -11.86
CA LEU A 265 15.30 22.06 -11.31
C LEU A 265 14.20 23.08 -11.65
N LEU A 266 13.07 23.05 -10.93
CA LEU A 266 12.47 24.27 -10.35
C LEU A 266 11.31 24.05 -9.36
N GLU A 267 10.67 22.87 -9.33
CA GLU A 267 9.51 22.61 -8.43
C GLU A 267 9.88 21.72 -7.22
N LEU A 268 11.10 21.85 -6.71
CA LEU A 268 11.61 21.10 -5.55
C LEU A 268 11.08 21.61 -4.19
N GLN A 269 10.33 22.72 -4.16
CA GLN A 269 9.84 23.31 -2.91
C GLN A 269 8.48 22.77 -2.43
N LEU A 270 7.59 22.30 -3.31
CA LEU A 270 6.30 21.76 -2.87
C LEU A 270 6.37 20.29 -2.41
N PHE A 271 7.32 19.50 -2.94
CA PHE A 271 7.39 18.08 -2.61
C PHE A 271 8.09 17.79 -1.27
N PHE A 272 9.09 18.61 -0.87
CA PHE A 272 9.73 18.46 0.45
C PHE A 272 8.81 18.83 1.62
N PHE A 273 7.81 19.70 1.40
CA PHE A 273 6.88 20.10 2.46
C PHE A 273 5.83 19.02 2.75
N VAL A 274 5.42 18.25 1.74
CA VAL A 274 4.42 17.17 1.91
C VAL A 274 5.06 15.91 2.50
N VAL A 275 6.34 15.65 2.21
CA VAL A 275 7.06 14.48 2.74
C VAL A 275 7.60 14.71 4.17
N SER A 276 7.74 15.95 4.64
CA SER A 276 8.25 16.22 6.00
C SER A 276 7.18 16.24 7.12
N VAL A 277 5.91 15.95 6.81
CA VAL A 277 4.81 15.90 7.79
C VAL A 277 4.13 14.51 7.86
N TRP A 278 4.72 13.47 7.26
CA TRP A 278 4.24 12.08 7.37
C TRP A 278 5.37 11.07 7.57
#